data_AF-A0A9N7V803-F1
#
_entry.id   AF-A0A9N7V803-F1
#
_cell.length_a   1.000
_cell.length_b   1.000
_cell.length_c   1.000
_cell.angle_alpha   90.00
_cell.angle_beta   90.00
_cell.angle_gamma   90.00
#
_symmetry.space_group_name_H-M   'P 1'
#
loop_
_entity.id
_entity.type
_entity.pdbx_description
1 polymer ?
#
loop_
_entity_poly.entity_id
_entity_poly.type
_entity_poly.pdbx_seq_one_letter_code
_entity_poly.pdbx_strand_id
1 'polypeptide(L)'
;MAKPWYWWTLFFLGLEQPVPESWTVVKEEDFVLVLAIYQSHLAEDLWTAPGALADDGLIHLFYVTAGISRPALLRLFLAMEKGAHLACGCPHLVYEKVKALRLEPITPQGVITVDGEMVEYGPVQAQIHPGLARLICG
;
A
#
# COMPACT_ATOMS: atom_id res chain seq x y z
N MET A 1 28.66 -30.91 8.37
CA MET A 1 27.59 -31.08 9.38
C MET A 1 27.77 -29.94 10.39
N ALA A 2 26.90 -28.95 10.58
CA ALA A 2 25.50 -28.75 10.23
C ALA A 2 25.28 -27.33 9.64
N LYS A 3 24.29 -27.19 8.75
CA LYS A 3 23.84 -25.92 8.16
C LYS A 3 23.03 -25.14 9.22
N PRO A 4 23.22 -23.81 9.39
CA PRO A 4 22.39 -23.05 10.31
C PRO A 4 21.02 -22.80 9.67
N TRP A 5 20.02 -23.50 10.21
CA TRP A 5 18.65 -23.06 10.50
C TRP A 5 18.06 -21.93 9.63
N TYR A 6 17.45 -22.30 8.50
CA TYR A 6 16.49 -21.46 7.77
C TYR A 6 15.07 -21.76 8.27
N TRP A 7 14.59 -21.00 9.24
CA TRP A 7 13.17 -20.86 9.51
C TRP A 7 12.95 -19.38 9.86
N TRP A 8 12.01 -18.71 9.18
CA TRP A 8 11.45 -17.34 9.38
C TRP A 8 11.57 -16.33 8.23
N THR A 9 12.44 -16.48 7.24
CA THR A 9 12.36 -15.67 6.01
C THR A 9 11.66 -16.46 4.92
N LEU A 10 10.35 -16.22 4.75
CA LEU A 10 9.75 -16.38 3.43
C LEU A 10 10.63 -15.55 2.49
N PHE A 11 11.37 -16.21 1.61
CA PHE A 11 12.18 -15.53 0.61
C PHE A 11 11.26 -14.57 -0.13
N PHE A 12 11.48 -13.28 0.05
CA PHE A 12 10.88 -12.28 -0.80
C PHE A 12 11.44 -12.56 -2.19
N LEU A 13 10.61 -13.10 -3.08
CA LEU A 13 11.02 -13.48 -4.42
C LEU A 13 11.70 -12.28 -5.08
N GLY A 14 12.76 -12.49 -5.85
CA GLY A 14 13.37 -11.40 -6.61
C GLY A 14 12.33 -10.76 -7.53
N LEU A 15 12.51 -9.47 -7.86
CA LEU A 15 11.63 -8.77 -8.80
C LEU A 15 11.55 -9.47 -10.17
N GLU A 16 12.64 -10.10 -10.59
CA GLU A 16 12.73 -10.91 -11.83
C GLU A 16 11.90 -12.21 -11.81
N GLN A 17 11.41 -12.62 -10.64
CA GLN A 17 10.63 -13.85 -10.50
C GLN A 17 9.14 -13.51 -10.52
N PRO A 18 8.29 -14.39 -11.08
CA PRO A 18 6.85 -14.18 -11.05
C PRO A 18 6.34 -14.10 -9.60
N VAL A 19 5.29 -13.32 -9.38
CA VAL A 19 4.59 -13.33 -8.09
C VAL A 19 3.98 -14.72 -7.82
N PRO A 20 3.82 -15.14 -6.55
CA PRO A 20 3.19 -16.42 -6.23
C PRO A 20 1.78 -16.53 -6.81
N GLU A 21 1.37 -17.72 -7.28
CA GLU A 21 0.02 -17.96 -7.81
C GLU A 21 -1.10 -17.67 -6.80
N SER A 22 -0.78 -17.67 -5.51
CA SER A 22 -1.72 -17.33 -4.43
C SER A 22 -1.97 -15.82 -4.29
N TRP A 23 -1.23 -14.97 -5.02
CA TRP A 23 -1.43 -13.53 -5.00
C TRP A 23 -2.57 -13.13 -5.92
N THR A 24 -3.33 -12.12 -5.50
CA THR A 24 -4.32 -11.49 -6.35
C THR A 24 -3.62 -10.51 -7.29
N VAL A 25 -3.74 -10.74 -8.61
CA VAL A 25 -3.30 -9.79 -9.63
C VAL A 25 -4.46 -8.87 -9.98
N VAL A 26 -4.28 -7.57 -9.77
CA VAL A 26 -5.25 -6.55 -10.21
C VAL A 26 -5.19 -6.46 -11.73
N LYS A 27 -6.32 -6.66 -12.40
CA LYS A 27 -6.42 -6.63 -13.88
C LYS A 27 -6.48 -5.22 -14.48
N GLU A 28 -6.83 -4.24 -13.66
CA GLU A 28 -6.78 -2.83 -14.05
C GLU A 28 -5.32 -2.41 -14.19
N GLU A 29 -5.00 -1.68 -15.25
CA GLU A 29 -3.64 -1.19 -15.51
C GLU A 29 -3.54 0.34 -15.34
N ASP A 30 -4.66 1.04 -15.49
CA ASP A 30 -4.72 2.50 -15.41
C ASP A 30 -5.17 2.98 -14.02
N PHE A 31 -4.24 3.61 -13.30
CA PHE A 31 -4.46 4.13 -11.96
C PHE A 31 -4.25 5.65 -11.90
N VAL A 32 -5.04 6.32 -11.07
CA VAL A 32 -4.79 7.71 -10.65
C VAL A 32 -3.85 7.76 -9.44
N LEU A 33 -3.95 6.76 -8.55
CA LEU A 33 -3.17 6.67 -7.32
C LEU A 33 -3.04 5.20 -6.92
N VAL A 34 -1.85 4.82 -6.43
CA VAL A 34 -1.63 3.63 -5.62
C VAL A 34 -0.92 4.09 -4.34
N LEU A 35 -1.46 3.74 -3.18
CA LEU A 35 -0.94 4.12 -1.87
C LEU A 35 -0.91 2.89 -0.96
N ALA A 36 0.29 2.53 -0.52
CA ALA A 36 0.51 1.53 0.51
C ALA A 36 0.89 2.24 1.81
N ILE A 37 0.12 2.03 2.88
CA ILE A 37 0.39 2.66 4.18
C ILE A 37 0.21 1.64 5.30
N TYR A 38 1.08 1.67 6.31
CA TYR A 38 0.98 0.83 7.52
C TYR A 38 0.66 1.64 8.78
N GLN A 39 0.49 2.96 8.64
CA GLN A 39 0.02 3.88 9.67
C GLN A 39 -1.42 4.34 9.36
N SER A 40 -2.13 4.82 10.38
CA SER A 40 -3.51 5.28 10.21
C SER A 40 -3.63 6.61 9.46
N HIS A 41 -2.60 7.45 9.51
CA HIS A 41 -2.59 8.80 8.96
C HIS A 41 -1.50 8.95 7.90
N LEU A 42 -1.86 9.50 6.74
CA LEU A 42 -0.89 9.87 5.70
C LEU A 42 -0.22 11.22 6.01
N ALA A 43 -0.94 12.11 6.68
CA ALA A 43 -0.49 13.40 7.18
C ALA A 43 -1.32 13.74 8.44
N GLU A 44 -0.95 14.81 9.14
CA GLU A 44 -1.63 15.26 10.37
C GLU A 44 -3.15 15.36 10.23
N ASP A 45 -3.61 15.85 9.08
CA ASP A 45 -5.02 16.08 8.73
C ASP A 45 -5.56 15.06 7.73
N LEU A 46 -4.86 13.95 7.47
CA LEU A 46 -5.29 12.92 6.52
C LEU A 46 -5.42 11.56 7.21
N TRP A 47 -6.60 11.29 7.76
CA TRP A 47 -6.93 10.01 8.41
C TRP A 47 -7.28 8.91 7.39
N THR A 48 -6.26 8.44 6.69
CA THR A 48 -6.38 7.54 5.51
C THR A 48 -6.81 6.11 5.85
N ALA A 49 -6.33 5.53 6.94
CA ALA A 49 -6.68 4.16 7.35
C ALA A 49 -7.25 4.14 8.77
N PRO A 50 -8.54 4.49 8.97
CA PRO A 50 -9.12 4.60 10.31
C PRO A 50 -9.10 3.35 11.18
N GLY A 51 -9.03 2.18 10.56
CA GLY A 51 -8.95 0.90 11.25
C GLY A 51 -7.53 0.34 11.40
N ALA A 52 -6.49 1.11 11.07
CA ALA A 52 -5.10 0.68 11.22
C ALA A 52 -4.65 0.78 12.68
N LEU A 53 -3.94 -0.24 13.15
CA LEU A 53 -3.21 -0.21 14.42
C LEU A 53 -1.71 -0.20 14.15
N ALA A 54 -0.92 0.32 15.09
CA ALA A 54 0.54 0.42 14.94
C ALA A 54 1.27 -0.92 14.71
N ASP A 55 0.60 -2.04 15.00
CA ASP A 55 1.16 -3.39 15.05
C ASP A 55 0.30 -4.42 14.28
N ASP A 56 -0.82 -4.04 13.64
CA ASP A 56 -1.79 -5.01 13.11
C ASP A 56 -1.26 -5.97 12.02
N GLY A 57 -0.01 -5.78 11.59
CA GLY A 57 0.71 -6.69 10.71
C GLY A 57 0.14 -6.66 9.31
N LEU A 58 -0.39 -5.51 8.90
CA LEU A 58 -0.99 -5.28 7.61
C LEU A 58 -0.37 -4.05 6.92
N ILE A 59 -0.42 -4.10 5.59
CA ILE A 59 -0.35 -2.93 4.73
C ILE A 59 -1.80 -2.62 4.33
N HIS A 60 -2.20 -1.38 4.54
CA HIS A 60 -3.43 -0.83 4.03
C HIS A 60 -3.17 -0.32 2.62
N LEU A 61 -3.56 -1.12 1.62
CA LEU A 61 -3.38 -0.82 0.22
C LEU A 61 -4.62 -0.12 -0.31
N PHE A 62 -4.44 1.10 -0.80
CA PHE A 62 -5.45 1.87 -1.50
C PHE A 62 -5.03 2.05 -2.94
N TYR A 63 -5.99 1.98 -3.86
CA TYR A 63 -5.78 2.48 -5.20
C TYR A 63 -7.04 3.11 -5.75
N VAL A 64 -6.84 4.09 -6.64
CA VAL A 64 -7.90 4.77 -7.35
C VAL A 64 -7.74 4.48 -8.83
N THR A 65 -8.72 3.81 -9.42
CA THR A 65 -8.69 3.46 -10.85
C THR A 65 -8.96 4.67 -11.74
N ALA A 66 -8.52 4.59 -13.00
CA ALA A 66 -8.87 5.57 -14.01
C ALA A 66 -10.40 5.70 -14.21
N GLY A 67 -10.81 6.82 -14.78
CA GLY A 67 -12.23 7.15 -15.00
C GLY A 67 -12.91 7.90 -13.86
N ILE A 68 -12.29 7.97 -12.67
CA ILE A 68 -12.79 8.85 -11.60
C ILE A 68 -12.83 10.31 -12.07
N SER A 69 -13.94 11.01 -11.78
CA SER A 69 -14.04 12.45 -12.08
C SER A 69 -13.27 13.29 -11.05
N ARG A 70 -12.70 14.42 -11.48
CA ARG A 70 -12.00 15.36 -10.58
C ARG A 70 -12.84 15.77 -9.36
N PRO A 71 -14.15 16.09 -9.47
CA PRO A 71 -14.96 16.39 -8.30
C PRO A 71 -15.15 15.19 -7.36
N ALA A 72 -15.22 13.97 -7.89
CA ALA A 72 -15.32 12.77 -7.05
C ALA A 72 -14.02 12.52 -6.30
N LEU A 73 -12.86 12.65 -6.97
CA LEU A 73 -11.55 12.55 -6.33
C LEU A 73 -11.38 13.61 -5.22
N LEU A 74 -11.76 14.87 -5.48
CA LEU A 74 -11.74 15.93 -4.47
C LEU A 74 -12.63 15.60 -3.26
N ARG A 75 -13.82 15.04 -3.48
CA ARG A 75 -14.70 14.60 -2.38
C ARG A 75 -14.05 13.51 -1.53
N LEU A 76 -13.30 12.58 -2.13
CA LEU A 76 -12.57 11.57 -1.38
C LEU A 76 -11.51 12.22 -0.48
N PHE A 77 -10.70 13.15 -1.00
CA PHE A 77 -9.69 13.85 -0.20
C PHE A 77 -10.32 14.65 0.96
N LEU A 78 -11.40 15.39 0.70
CA LEU A 78 -12.09 16.16 1.75
C LEU A 78 -12.71 15.23 2.82
N ALA A 79 -13.26 14.09 2.43
CA ALA A 79 -13.79 13.12 3.38
C ALA A 79 -12.70 12.40 4.19
N MET A 80 -11.47 12.32 3.65
CA MET A 80 -10.33 11.68 4.31
C MET A 80 -9.88 12.41 5.57
N GLU A 81 -10.08 13.73 5.64
CA GLU A 81 -9.84 14.53 6.86
C GLU A 81 -10.51 13.92 8.10
N LYS A 82 -11.70 13.32 7.90
CA LYS A 82 -12.50 12.71 8.97
C LYS A 82 -12.54 11.18 8.88
N GLY A 83 -11.68 10.57 8.06
CA GLY A 83 -11.66 9.12 7.84
C GLY A 83 -12.91 8.57 7.14
N ALA A 84 -13.71 9.41 6.48
CA ALA A 84 -15.01 9.02 5.92
C ALA A 84 -14.99 8.65 4.43
N HIS A 85 -13.83 8.77 3.77
CA HIS A 85 -13.67 8.57 2.33
C HIS A 85 -14.05 7.15 1.84
N LEU A 86 -13.86 6.12 2.66
CA LEU A 86 -14.32 4.76 2.35
C LEU A 86 -15.85 4.62 2.36
N ALA A 87 -16.55 5.46 3.13
CA ALA A 87 -18.01 5.45 3.20
C ALA A 87 -18.66 6.25 2.05
N CYS A 88 -17.87 6.91 1.20
CA CYS A 88 -18.40 7.66 0.05
C CYS A 88 -18.99 6.79 -1.06
N GLY A 89 -18.82 5.46 -1.01
CA GLY A 89 -19.34 4.54 -2.02
C GLY A 89 -18.77 4.79 -3.42
N CYS A 90 -17.53 5.28 -3.50
CA CYS A 90 -16.88 5.55 -4.77
C CYS A 90 -16.42 4.23 -5.42
N PRO A 91 -16.92 3.87 -6.62
CA PRO A 91 -16.57 2.60 -7.26
C PRO A 91 -15.12 2.55 -7.76
N HIS A 92 -14.46 3.70 -7.86
CA HIS A 92 -13.06 3.79 -8.29
C HIS A 92 -12.06 3.68 -7.14
N LEU A 93 -12.50 3.85 -5.89
CA LEU A 93 -11.65 3.71 -4.72
C LEU A 93 -11.71 2.26 -4.25
N VAL A 94 -10.56 1.60 -4.24
CA VAL A 94 -10.41 0.27 -3.66
C VAL A 94 -9.52 0.36 -2.43
N TYR A 95 -9.86 -0.44 -1.42
CA TYR A 95 -9.09 -0.60 -0.20
C TYR A 95 -8.99 -2.08 0.14
N GLU A 96 -7.76 -2.55 0.28
CA GLU A 96 -7.42 -3.92 0.62
C GLU A 96 -6.44 -3.97 1.80
N LYS A 97 -6.57 -5.02 2.61
CA LYS A 97 -5.61 -5.33 3.67
C LYS A 97 -4.69 -6.44 3.19
N VAL A 98 -3.42 -6.13 2.98
CA VAL A 98 -2.45 -7.07 2.41
C VAL A 98 -1.26 -7.28 3.33
N LYS A 99 -0.58 -8.42 3.20
CA LYS A 99 0.68 -8.68 3.92
C LYS A 99 1.91 -8.37 3.08
N ALA A 100 1.72 -8.31 1.77
CA ALA A 100 2.75 -7.97 0.80
C ALA A 100 2.09 -7.40 -0.46
N LEU A 101 2.86 -6.65 -1.23
CA LEU A 101 2.45 -6.12 -2.53
C LEU A 101 3.65 -6.07 -3.47
N ARG A 102 3.34 -6.02 -4.77
CA ARG A 102 4.27 -5.65 -5.83
C ARG A 102 3.58 -4.63 -6.73
N LEU A 103 4.29 -3.55 -7.03
CA LEU A 103 3.87 -2.49 -7.94
C LEU A 103 4.89 -2.43 -9.07
N GLU A 104 4.44 -2.66 -10.30
CA GLU A 104 5.25 -2.62 -11.50
C GLU A 104 4.73 -1.49 -12.40
N PRO A 105 5.36 -0.31 -12.39
CA PRO A 105 4.92 0.78 -13.24
C PRO A 105 5.15 0.44 -14.73
N ILE A 106 4.13 0.62 -15.56
CA ILE A 106 4.20 0.38 -17.00
C ILE A 106 4.73 1.58 -17.80
N THR A 107 4.72 2.77 -17.19
CA THR A 107 5.21 4.00 -17.84
C THR A 107 6.74 4.08 -17.75
N PRO A 108 7.42 4.72 -18.73
CA PRO A 108 8.89 4.74 -18.77
C PRO A 108 9.53 5.63 -17.70
N GLN A 109 8.77 6.57 -17.12
CA GLN A 109 9.25 7.50 -16.11
C GLN A 109 8.10 7.90 -15.18
N GLY A 110 8.43 8.25 -13.95
CA GLY A 110 7.48 8.72 -12.96
C GLY A 110 8.16 8.98 -11.62
N VAL A 111 7.36 9.16 -10.59
CA VAL A 111 7.82 9.40 -9.22
C VAL A 111 7.18 8.36 -8.31
N ILE A 112 7.99 7.75 -7.46
CA ILE A 112 7.56 6.91 -6.34
C ILE A 112 8.18 7.50 -5.09
N THR A 113 7.40 7.55 -4.01
CA THR A 113 7.88 7.95 -2.70
C THR A 113 7.71 6.84 -1.70
N VAL A 114 8.66 6.73 -0.77
CA VAL A 114 8.61 5.84 0.40
C VAL A 114 8.82 6.72 1.62
N ASP A 115 7.87 6.68 2.55
CA ASP A 115 7.85 7.54 3.74
C ASP A 115 8.04 9.05 3.42
N GLY A 116 7.54 9.48 2.26
CA GLY A 116 7.61 10.87 1.77
C GLY A 116 8.87 11.20 0.94
N GLU A 117 9.87 10.33 0.92
CA GLU A 117 11.12 10.56 0.19
C GLU A 117 11.10 9.91 -1.20
N MET A 118 11.62 10.61 -2.20
CA MET A 118 11.68 10.08 -3.57
C MET A 118 12.68 8.93 -3.67
N VAL A 119 12.25 7.82 -4.27
CA VAL A 119 13.10 6.64 -4.55
C VAL A 119 13.30 6.45 -6.04
N GLU A 120 14.17 5.52 -6.42
CA GLU A 120 14.35 5.12 -7.82
C GLU A 120 13.03 4.62 -8.41
N TYR A 121 12.71 5.13 -9.59
CA TYR A 121 11.49 4.76 -10.28
C TYR A 121 11.65 3.40 -10.96
N GLY A 122 10.74 2.47 -10.66
CA GLY A 122 10.74 1.13 -11.24
C GLY A 122 9.87 0.18 -10.42
N PRO A 123 9.96 -1.14 -10.68
CA PRO A 123 9.28 -2.16 -9.89
C PRO A 123 9.63 -2.08 -8.41
N VAL A 124 8.63 -2.06 -7.56
CA VAL A 124 8.77 -2.06 -6.10
C VAL A 124 7.96 -3.19 -5.50
N GLN A 125 8.48 -3.79 -4.43
CA GLN A 125 7.78 -4.80 -3.67
C GLN A 125 8.00 -4.57 -2.18
N ALA A 126 6.95 -4.82 -1.39
CA ALA A 126 6.98 -4.62 0.05
C ALA A 126 6.29 -5.78 0.78
N GLN A 127 6.78 -6.10 1.97
CA GLN A 127 6.17 -7.05 2.91
C GLN A 127 6.17 -6.44 4.31
N ILE A 128 5.08 -6.66 5.03
CA ILE A 128 4.98 -6.24 6.42
C ILE A 128 5.65 -7.27 7.34
N HIS A 129 6.39 -6.76 8.33
CA HIS A 129 7.05 -7.56 9.35
C HIS A 129 6.58 -7.10 10.74
N PRO A 130 5.70 -7.86 11.41
CA PRO A 130 5.17 -7.47 12.72
C PRO A 130 6.25 -7.52 13.81
N GLY A 131 6.18 -6.59 14.76
CA GLY A 131 7.02 -6.60 15.96
C GLY A 131 8.50 -6.22 15.77
N LEU A 132 8.88 -5.61 14.63
CA LEU A 132 10.28 -5.20 14.40
C LEU A 132 10.74 -4.03 15.28
N ALA A 133 9.81 -3.19 15.74
CA ALA A 133 10.11 -2.02 16.55
C ALA A 133 9.09 -1.86 17.68
N ARG A 134 9.48 -1.13 18.73
CA ARG A 134 8.60 -0.72 19.83
C ARG A 134 8.45 0.80 19.79
N LEU A 135 7.21 1.26 19.77
CA LEU A 135 6.86 2.68 19.81
C LEU A 135 6.40 3.06 21.22
N ILE A 136 6.71 4.29 21.63
CA ILE A 136 6.08 4.89 22.80
C ILE A 136 4.73 5.42 22.32
N CYS A 137 3.65 4.83 22.81
CA CYS A 137 2.28 5.24 22.52
C CYS A 137 1.53 5.59 23.82
N GLY A 138 0.56 6.50 23.72
CA GLY A 138 -0.32 6.91 24.82
C GLY A 138 -1.54 6.02 24.98
#